data_AF-A0A8S2G345-F1
#
_entry.id   AF-A0A8S2G345-F1
#
_cell.length_a   1.000
_cell.length_b   1.000
_cell.length_c   1.000
_cell.angle_alpha   90.00
_cell.angle_beta   90.00
_cell.angle_gamma   90.00
#
_symmetry.space_group_name_H-M   'P 1'
#
loop_
_entity.id
_entity.type
_entity.pdbx_description
1 polymer ?
#
loop_
_entity_poly.entity_id
_entity_poly.type
_entity_poly.pdbx_seq_one_letter_code
_entity_poly.pdbx_strand_id
1 'polypeptide(L)'
;MDKQDFESDETSLLNRDYKKKQSNINKKYSTIDVFANVDKSHLHTDIHIISLEELYKRFQTNPEYGLSSEQANELKKTYGPNIITPPPSPNYFKLVLRQAFKGFNTLLWIAALFAILAWKPFGLPNPDIANLATGILLGLVILLNAALNCYQEVKSIKIVASYSKLIPQIATVKRNATEQQILSNDVVPGDIVLLRSGAKIPGDCRIISSDGLK
;
A
#
# COMPACT_ATOMS: atom_id res chain seq x y z
N MET A 1 -24.07 -43.28 1.51
CA MET A 1 -23.13 -42.31 0.91
C MET A 1 -22.98 -41.21 1.94
N ASP A 2 -21.95 -41.36 2.76
CA ASP A 2 -21.84 -40.68 4.05
C ASP A 2 -21.39 -39.23 3.87
N LYS A 3 -21.93 -38.35 4.73
CA LYS A 3 -21.64 -36.91 4.72
C LYS A 3 -20.14 -36.58 4.78
N GLN A 4 -19.33 -37.48 5.33
CA GLN A 4 -17.88 -37.32 5.45
C GLN A 4 -17.14 -37.38 4.11
N ASP A 5 -17.63 -38.14 3.13
CA ASP A 5 -16.99 -38.24 1.81
C ASP A 5 -17.19 -36.95 0.99
N PHE A 6 -18.38 -36.34 1.09
CA PHE A 6 -18.73 -35.10 0.38
C PHE A 6 -17.94 -33.88 0.88
N GLU A 7 -17.71 -33.81 2.19
CA GLU A 7 -16.98 -32.72 2.85
C GLU A 7 -15.46 -32.80 2.57
N SER A 8 -14.95 -34.02 2.34
CA SER A 8 -13.56 -34.25 1.93
C SER A 8 -13.27 -33.80 0.48
N ASP A 9 -14.26 -33.96 -0.41
CA ASP A 9 -14.13 -33.52 -1.80
C ASP A 9 -14.25 -31.99 -1.94
N GLU A 10 -15.16 -31.33 -1.22
CA GLU A 10 -15.26 -29.86 -1.22
C GLU A 10 -14.00 -29.18 -0.67
N THR A 11 -13.41 -29.71 0.40
CA THR A 11 -12.16 -29.18 0.96
C THR A 11 -10.97 -29.41 0.02
N SER A 12 -10.97 -30.48 -0.77
CA SER A 12 -9.95 -30.73 -1.80
C SER A 12 -10.07 -29.76 -3.00
N LEU A 13 -11.29 -29.45 -3.43
CA LEU A 13 -11.60 -28.53 -4.52
C LEU A 13 -11.30 -27.08 -4.13
N LEU A 14 -11.71 -26.67 -2.93
CA LEU A 14 -11.37 -25.37 -2.33
C LEU A 14 -9.85 -25.17 -2.26
N ASN A 15 -9.09 -26.19 -1.85
CA ASN A 15 -7.63 -26.12 -1.79
C ASN A 15 -6.97 -26.01 -3.18
N ARG A 16 -7.53 -26.68 -4.19
CA ARG A 16 -7.07 -26.55 -5.59
C ARG A 16 -7.31 -25.15 -6.12
N ASP A 17 -8.48 -24.59 -5.89
CA ASP A 17 -8.83 -23.24 -6.35
C ASP A 17 -8.05 -22.16 -5.59
N TYR A 18 -7.79 -22.36 -4.30
CA TYR A 18 -6.92 -21.48 -3.51
C TYR A 18 -5.49 -21.45 -4.06
N LYS A 19 -4.90 -22.62 -4.35
CA LYS A 19 -3.56 -22.72 -4.96
C LYS A 19 -3.50 -22.07 -6.34
N LYS A 20 -4.51 -22.27 -7.18
CA LYS A 20 -4.59 -21.70 -8.54
C LYS A 20 -4.77 -20.18 -8.51
N LYS A 21 -5.47 -19.66 -7.50
CA LYS A 21 -5.62 -18.22 -7.24
C LYS A 21 -4.31 -17.60 -6.75
N GLN A 22 -3.60 -18.28 -5.84
CA GLN A 22 -2.26 -17.85 -5.38
C GLN A 22 -1.22 -17.83 -6.51
N SER A 23 -1.21 -18.84 -7.39
CA SER A 23 -0.27 -18.86 -8.52
C SER A 23 -0.50 -17.71 -9.51
N ASN A 24 -1.76 -17.31 -9.72
CA ASN A 24 -2.12 -16.20 -10.60
C ASN A 24 -1.85 -14.82 -9.97
N ILE A 25 -1.92 -14.70 -8.64
CA ILE A 25 -1.52 -13.48 -7.91
C ILE A 25 0.01 -13.30 -7.98
N ASN A 26 0.79 -14.37 -7.77
CA ASN A 26 2.26 -14.35 -7.91
C ASN A 26 2.74 -14.06 -9.35
N LYS A 27 1.94 -14.40 -10.37
CA LYS A 27 2.26 -14.06 -11.77
C LYS A 27 1.99 -12.60 -12.13
N LYS A 28 0.99 -11.98 -11.49
CA LYS A 28 0.57 -10.59 -11.78
C LYS A 28 1.41 -9.55 -11.03
N TYR A 29 1.99 -9.95 -9.91
CA TYR A 29 3.04 -9.23 -9.19
C TYR A 29 4.22 -10.18 -9.13
N SER A 30 4.91 -10.34 -10.26
CA SER A 30 6.21 -10.98 -10.24
C SER A 30 7.05 -10.16 -9.26
N THR A 31 7.39 -10.77 -8.13
CA THR A 31 8.27 -10.19 -7.13
C THR A 31 9.56 -9.68 -7.78
N ILE A 32 9.97 -10.31 -8.88
CA ILE A 32 11.14 -9.99 -9.68
C ILE A 32 11.10 -8.54 -10.22
N ASP A 33 9.96 -8.03 -10.69
CA ASP A 33 9.91 -6.70 -11.32
C ASP A 33 9.93 -5.54 -10.31
N VAL A 34 9.40 -5.77 -9.11
CA VAL A 34 9.43 -4.79 -8.01
C VAL A 34 10.81 -4.75 -7.38
N PHE A 35 11.49 -5.90 -7.22
CA PHE A 35 12.84 -5.99 -6.64
C PHE A 35 13.96 -5.70 -7.65
N ALA A 36 13.72 -5.76 -8.97
CA ALA A 36 14.74 -5.51 -9.98
C ALA A 36 15.19 -4.03 -10.04
N ASN A 37 14.32 -3.10 -9.63
CA ASN A 37 14.61 -1.66 -9.57
C ASN A 37 14.84 -1.14 -8.14
N VAL A 38 14.91 -2.03 -7.15
CA VAL A 38 15.32 -1.63 -5.80
C VAL A 38 16.82 -1.44 -5.82
N ASP A 39 17.26 -0.20 -5.59
CA ASP A 39 18.67 0.09 -5.36
C ASP A 39 19.17 -0.74 -4.17
N LYS A 40 19.95 -1.78 -4.47
CA LYS A 40 20.46 -2.72 -3.47
C LYS A 40 21.62 -2.15 -2.66
N SER A 41 22.08 -0.93 -2.97
CA SER A 41 23.10 -0.23 -2.20
C SER A 41 22.75 -0.10 -0.71
N HIS A 42 21.44 -0.01 -0.40
CA HIS A 42 20.92 0.12 0.97
C HIS A 42 20.58 -1.21 1.67
N LEU A 43 20.76 -2.38 1.04
CA LEU A 43 20.49 -3.68 1.67
C LEU A 43 21.58 -4.12 2.67
N HIS A 44 22.76 -3.48 2.62
CA HIS A 44 23.86 -3.74 3.54
C HIS A 44 24.06 -2.55 4.48
N THR A 45 23.18 -2.40 5.45
CA THR A 45 23.32 -1.36 6.49
C THR A 45 24.32 -1.82 7.56
N ASP A 46 25.58 -1.41 7.44
CA ASP A 46 26.67 -1.66 8.40
C ASP A 46 26.55 -0.82 9.69
N ILE A 47 25.64 0.17 9.68
CA ILE A 47 25.35 1.08 10.80
C ILE A 47 25.12 0.32 12.10
N HIS A 48 24.61 -0.91 11.99
CA HIS A 48 24.58 -2.05 12.90
C HIS A 48 25.76 -2.54 13.73
N ILE A 49 26.91 -2.53 13.08
CA ILE A 49 28.06 -3.40 13.36
C ILE A 49 29.27 -2.51 13.70
N ILE A 50 29.33 -1.32 13.12
CA ILE A 50 30.34 -0.30 13.43
C ILE A 50 30.30 0.11 14.91
N SER A 51 31.43 0.62 15.41
CA SER A 51 31.52 1.13 16.78
C SER A 51 30.71 2.42 16.97
N LEU A 52 30.36 2.75 18.22
CA LEU A 52 29.64 4.00 18.52
C LEU A 52 30.46 5.25 18.12
N GLU A 53 31.79 5.20 18.29
CA GLU A 53 32.68 6.30 17.89
C GLU A 53 32.65 6.54 16.37
N GLU A 54 32.69 5.47 15.58
CA GLU A 54 32.59 5.57 14.12
C GLU A 54 31.20 6.06 13.70
N LEU A 55 30.14 5.60 14.38
CA LEU A 55 28.77 6.04 14.15
C LEU A 55 28.64 7.56 14.35
N TYR A 56 29.11 8.08 15.49
CA TYR A 56 29.08 9.51 15.79
C TYR A 56 29.89 10.33 14.79
N LYS A 57 31.04 9.82 14.35
CA LYS A 57 31.86 10.47 13.31
C LYS A 57 31.16 10.49 11.95
N ARG A 58 30.52 9.39 11.54
CA ARG A 58 29.84 9.26 10.24
C ARG A 58 28.62 10.18 10.13
N PHE A 59 27.85 10.31 11.20
CA PHE A 59 26.67 11.18 11.25
C PHE A 59 26.97 12.59 11.76
N GLN A 60 28.22 12.89 12.11
CA GLN A 60 28.66 14.18 12.67
C GLN A 60 27.86 14.61 13.90
N THR A 61 27.45 13.63 14.71
CA THR A 61 26.60 13.83 15.89
C THR A 61 27.43 13.73 17.16
N ASN A 62 27.18 14.61 18.13
CA ASN A 62 27.77 14.46 19.46
C ASN A 62 26.82 13.72 20.43
N PRO A 63 27.30 12.71 21.18
CA PRO A 63 26.47 11.97 22.14
C PRO A 63 25.91 12.84 23.30
N GLU A 64 26.65 13.85 23.76
CA GLU A 64 26.28 14.65 24.92
C GLU A 64 25.33 15.80 24.60
N TYR A 65 25.51 16.49 23.47
CA TYR A 65 24.66 17.64 23.11
C TYR A 65 23.76 17.41 21.89
N GLY A 66 23.89 16.29 21.19
CA GLY A 66 23.14 16.00 19.97
C GLY A 66 23.57 16.90 18.80
N LEU A 67 22.67 17.10 17.84
CA LEU A 67 22.89 18.03 16.72
C LEU A 67 22.55 19.47 17.12
N SER A 68 23.18 20.44 16.46
CA SER A 68 22.73 21.83 16.57
C SER A 68 21.47 22.07 15.74
N SER A 69 20.67 23.08 16.09
CA SER A 69 19.48 23.45 15.29
C SER A 69 19.85 23.85 13.86
N GLU A 70 21.03 24.46 13.68
CA GLU A 70 21.54 24.90 12.37
C GLU A 70 21.92 23.69 11.52
N GLN A 71 22.70 22.76 12.08
CA GLN A 71 23.08 21.50 11.41
C GLN A 71 21.85 20.69 11.02
N ALA A 72 20.87 20.56 11.92
CA ALA A 72 19.63 19.85 11.64
C ALA A 72 18.85 20.49 10.46
N ASN A 73 18.83 21.82 10.37
CA ASN A 73 18.18 22.52 9.27
C ASN A 73 18.92 22.34 7.93
N GLU A 74 20.25 22.30 7.94
CA GLU A 74 21.07 22.02 6.75
C GLU A 74 20.88 20.57 6.27
N LEU A 75 20.90 19.61 7.19
CA LEU A 75 20.62 18.21 6.90
C LEU A 75 19.20 18.04 6.36
N LYS A 76 18.21 18.74 6.93
CA LYS A 76 16.82 18.72 6.43
C LYS A 76 16.71 19.25 5.00
N LYS A 77 17.48 20.27 4.62
CA LYS A 77 17.54 20.76 3.23
C LYS A 77 18.17 19.74 2.28
N THR A 78 19.13 18.96 2.79
CA THR A 78 19.90 17.98 2.00
C THR A 78 19.13 16.67 1.80
N TYR A 79 18.55 16.12 2.87
CA TYR A 79 17.84 14.84 2.86
C TYR A 79 16.32 14.97 2.62
N GLY A 80 15.78 16.18 2.78
CA GLY A 80 14.33 16.40 2.75
C GLY A 80 13.64 16.02 4.06
N PRO A 81 12.30 16.15 4.12
CA PRO A 81 11.53 15.75 5.28
C PRO A 81 11.46 14.22 5.41
N ASN A 82 11.40 13.72 6.64
CA ASN A 82 11.22 12.31 6.96
C ASN A 82 9.75 11.87 6.72
N ILE A 83 9.36 11.81 5.45
CA ILE A 83 8.02 11.45 5.00
C ILE A 83 8.14 10.46 3.85
N ILE A 84 7.40 9.36 3.95
CA ILE A 84 7.24 8.41 2.86
C ILE A 84 6.50 9.10 1.71
N THR A 85 7.10 9.12 0.52
CA THR A 85 6.49 9.73 -0.66
C THR A 85 5.11 9.10 -0.92
N PRO A 86 4.03 9.90 -0.96
CA PRO A 86 2.70 9.34 -1.20
C PRO A 86 2.65 8.75 -2.62
N PRO A 87 1.89 7.65 -2.82
CA PRO A 87 1.73 7.09 -4.15
C PRO A 87 1.09 8.12 -5.09
N PRO A 88 1.41 8.07 -6.40
CA PRO A 88 0.85 9.00 -7.38
C PRO A 88 -0.67 8.94 -7.38
N SER A 89 -1.31 10.08 -7.66
CA SER A 89 -2.76 10.16 -7.72
C SER A 89 -3.31 9.16 -8.74
N PRO A 90 -4.35 8.38 -8.38
CA PRO A 90 -4.90 7.41 -9.29
C PRO A 90 -5.54 8.13 -10.48
N ASN A 91 -5.23 7.66 -11.69
CA ASN A 91 -5.96 8.10 -12.88
C ASN A 91 -7.41 7.58 -12.78
N TYR A 92 -8.38 8.50 -12.61
CA TYR A 92 -9.79 8.17 -12.44
C TYR A 92 -10.35 7.32 -13.59
N PHE A 93 -9.92 7.55 -14.82
CA PHE A 93 -10.35 6.75 -15.97
C PHE A 93 -9.86 5.29 -15.85
N LYS A 94 -8.59 5.11 -15.48
CA LYS A 94 -8.02 3.77 -15.23
C LYS A 94 -8.72 3.07 -14.08
N LEU A 95 -9.13 3.82 -13.05
CA LEU A 95 -9.84 3.28 -11.89
C LEU A 95 -11.25 2.81 -12.26
N VAL A 96 -12.01 3.61 -13.02
CA VAL A 96 -13.33 3.22 -13.54
C VAL A 96 -13.21 1.99 -14.44
N LEU A 97 -12.25 1.97 -15.37
CA LEU A 97 -12.04 0.83 -16.25
C LEU A 97 -11.69 -0.43 -15.45
N ARG A 98 -10.77 -0.32 -14.48
CA ARG A 98 -10.44 -1.43 -13.59
C ARG A 98 -11.67 -1.96 -12.85
N GLN A 99 -12.56 -1.07 -12.40
CA GLN A 99 -13.74 -1.44 -11.65
C GLN A 99 -14.86 -2.01 -12.54
N ALA A 100 -14.96 -1.58 -13.79
CA ALA A 100 -15.88 -2.12 -14.78
C ALA A 100 -15.56 -3.58 -15.17
N PHE A 101 -14.31 -4.02 -15.02
CA PHE A 101 -13.85 -5.38 -15.37
C PHE A 101 -13.43 -6.22 -14.16
N LYS A 102 -13.81 -5.83 -12.94
CA LYS A 102 -13.43 -6.54 -11.71
C LYS A 102 -14.62 -7.21 -11.05
N GLY A 103 -14.40 -8.43 -10.55
CA GLY A 103 -15.39 -9.16 -9.75
C GLY A 103 -16.68 -9.44 -10.52
N PHE A 104 -17.81 -9.09 -9.91
CA PHE A 104 -19.16 -9.35 -10.44
C PHE A 104 -19.43 -8.68 -11.79
N ASN A 105 -18.87 -7.50 -12.05
CA ASN A 105 -19.05 -6.82 -13.35
C ASN A 105 -18.50 -7.64 -14.53
N THR A 106 -17.47 -8.46 -14.31
CA THR A 106 -16.95 -9.40 -15.33
C THR A 106 -17.99 -10.44 -15.73
N LEU A 107 -18.78 -10.94 -14.77
CA LEU A 107 -19.85 -11.90 -15.02
C LEU A 107 -20.99 -11.24 -15.82
N LEU A 108 -21.31 -9.99 -15.51
CA LEU A 108 -22.31 -9.22 -16.24
C LEU A 108 -21.87 -8.93 -17.70
N TRP A 109 -20.58 -8.68 -17.95
CA TRP A 109 -20.07 -8.55 -19.31
C TRP A 109 -20.24 -9.83 -20.13
N ILE A 110 -19.98 -10.99 -19.51
CA ILE A 110 -20.19 -12.30 -20.14
C ILE A 110 -21.68 -12.52 -20.43
N ALA A 111 -22.56 -12.19 -19.48
CA ALA A 111 -24.01 -12.29 -19.67
C ALA A 111 -24.51 -11.33 -20.77
N ALA A 112 -24.01 -10.10 -20.81
CA ALA A 112 -24.34 -9.13 -21.87
C ALA A 112 -23.89 -9.62 -23.25
N LEU A 113 -22.70 -10.24 -23.34
CA LEU A 113 -22.21 -10.85 -24.57
C LEU A 113 -23.14 -11.97 -25.04
N PHE A 114 -23.56 -12.87 -24.15
CA PHE A 114 -24.51 -13.93 -24.49
C PHE A 114 -25.88 -13.39 -24.93
N ALA A 115 -26.39 -12.35 -24.28
CA ALA A 115 -27.65 -11.70 -24.67
C ALA A 115 -27.57 -11.10 -26.08
N ILE A 116 -26.45 -10.46 -26.44
CA ILE A 116 -26.21 -9.92 -27.78
C ILE A 116 -26.07 -11.04 -28.82
N LEU A 117 -25.37 -12.13 -28.51
CA LEU A 117 -25.26 -13.28 -29.41
C LEU A 117 -26.61 -13.99 -29.62
N ALA A 118 -27.46 -14.03 -28.59
CA ALA A 118 -28.81 -14.58 -28.67
C ALA A 118 -29.78 -13.73 -29.49
N TRP A 119 -29.43 -12.49 -29.85
CA TRP A 119 -30.25 -11.64 -30.73
C TRP A 119 -30.39 -12.23 -32.14
N LYS A 120 -29.33 -12.86 -32.67
CA LYS A 120 -29.34 -13.55 -33.97
C LYS A 120 -28.76 -14.96 -33.81
N PRO A 121 -29.57 -15.94 -33.36
CA PRO A 121 -29.12 -17.31 -33.28
C PRO A 121 -28.82 -17.86 -34.67
N PHE A 122 -27.82 -18.74 -34.77
CA PHE A 122 -27.47 -19.44 -36.01
C PHE A 122 -28.65 -20.31 -36.46
N GLY A 123 -29.50 -19.78 -37.34
CA GLY A 123 -30.55 -20.55 -38.03
C GLY A 123 -32.00 -20.14 -37.82
N LEU A 124 -32.33 -19.12 -37.01
CA LEU A 124 -33.71 -18.59 -36.94
C LEU A 124 -33.85 -17.22 -37.63
N PRO A 125 -34.92 -16.99 -38.41
CA PRO A 125 -35.10 -15.78 -39.21
C PRO A 125 -35.64 -14.57 -38.42
N ASN A 126 -36.15 -14.75 -37.21
CA ASN A 126 -36.79 -13.68 -36.44
C ASN A 126 -35.84 -13.14 -35.35
N PRO A 127 -35.26 -11.94 -35.52
CA PRO A 127 -34.45 -11.32 -34.48
C PRO A 127 -35.33 -10.89 -33.30
N ASP A 128 -34.98 -11.33 -32.09
CA ASP A 128 -35.68 -10.91 -30.88
C ASP A 128 -35.05 -9.63 -30.33
N ILE A 129 -35.66 -8.48 -30.63
CA ILE A 129 -35.21 -7.16 -30.18
C ILE A 129 -35.08 -7.10 -28.65
N ALA A 130 -35.84 -7.92 -27.90
CA ALA A 130 -35.75 -7.98 -26.44
C ALA A 130 -34.35 -8.40 -25.98
N ASN A 131 -33.72 -9.38 -26.62
CA ASN A 131 -32.38 -9.86 -26.25
C ASN A 131 -31.30 -8.78 -26.47
N LEU A 132 -31.41 -8.02 -27.56
CA LEU A 132 -30.53 -6.88 -27.81
C LEU A 132 -30.72 -5.77 -26.76
N ALA A 133 -31.97 -5.44 -26.43
CA ALA A 133 -32.30 -4.47 -25.39
C ALA A 133 -31.76 -4.89 -24.02
N THR A 134 -31.86 -6.18 -23.67
CA THR A 134 -31.29 -6.74 -22.43
C THR A 134 -29.77 -6.58 -22.39
N GLY A 135 -29.05 -6.89 -23.48
CA GLY A 135 -27.60 -6.71 -23.54
C GLY A 135 -27.15 -5.26 -23.33
N ILE A 136 -27.85 -4.32 -23.97
CA ILE A 136 -27.59 -2.87 -23.81
C ILE A 136 -27.89 -2.42 -22.37
N LEU A 137 -29.01 -2.87 -21.80
CA LEU A 137 -29.39 -2.54 -20.43
C LEU A 137 -28.35 -3.05 -19.42
N LEU A 138 -27.84 -4.28 -19.59
CA LEU A 138 -26.75 -4.81 -18.76
C LEU A 138 -25.49 -3.95 -18.89
N GLY A 139 -25.12 -3.52 -20.09
CA GLY A 139 -24.00 -2.60 -20.30
C GLY A 139 -24.14 -1.31 -19.49
N LEU A 140 -25.33 -0.71 -19.49
CA LEU A 140 -25.63 0.50 -18.71
C LEU A 140 -25.51 0.22 -17.20
N VAL A 141 -26.07 -0.90 -16.72
CA VAL A 141 -25.98 -1.31 -15.30
C VAL A 141 -24.53 -1.49 -14.86
N ILE A 142 -23.67 -2.08 -15.71
CA ILE A 142 -22.24 -2.24 -15.43
C ILE A 142 -21.55 -0.88 -15.27
N LEU A 143 -21.82 0.06 -16.18
CA LEU A 143 -21.24 1.41 -16.12
C LEU A 143 -21.66 2.15 -14.84
N LEU A 144 -22.94 2.07 -14.48
CA LEU A 144 -23.46 2.66 -13.25
C LEU A 144 -22.80 2.05 -12.01
N ASN A 145 -22.71 0.72 -11.94
CA ASN A 145 -22.04 0.03 -10.85
C ASN A 145 -20.55 0.36 -10.77
N ALA A 146 -19.85 0.48 -11.90
CA ALA A 146 -18.45 0.88 -11.93
C ALA A 146 -18.26 2.31 -11.40
N ALA A 147 -19.16 3.24 -11.75
CA ALA A 147 -19.14 4.61 -11.27
C ALA A 147 -19.38 4.70 -9.76
N LEU A 148 -20.39 3.98 -9.23
CA LEU A 148 -20.69 3.94 -7.80
C LEU A 148 -19.52 3.37 -6.99
N ASN A 149 -18.94 2.27 -7.47
CA ASN A 149 -17.77 1.67 -6.83
C ASN A 149 -16.54 2.58 -6.88
N CYS A 150 -16.29 3.26 -8.00
CA CYS A 150 -15.23 4.26 -8.13
C CYS A 150 -15.42 5.39 -7.10
N TYR A 151 -16.64 5.91 -6.98
CA TYR A 151 -16.97 6.95 -6.01
C TYR A 151 -16.71 6.49 -4.57
N GLN A 152 -17.13 5.26 -4.22
CA GLN A 152 -16.88 4.68 -2.90
C GLN A 152 -15.39 4.50 -2.62
N GLU A 153 -14.62 4.00 -3.59
CA GLU A 153 -13.17 3.82 -3.45
C GLU A 153 -12.47 5.17 -3.20
N VAL A 154 -12.79 6.19 -4.00
CA VAL A 154 -12.22 7.54 -3.84
C VAL A 154 -12.60 8.15 -2.49
N LYS A 155 -13.86 7.98 -2.05
CA LYS A 155 -14.31 8.46 -0.75
C LYS A 155 -13.55 7.78 0.40
N SER A 156 -13.39 6.46 0.35
CA SER A 156 -12.64 5.70 1.36
C SER A 156 -11.17 6.12 1.44
N ILE A 157 -10.50 6.28 0.29
CA ILE A 157 -9.10 6.74 0.24
C ILE A 157 -8.96 8.11 0.90
N LYS A 158 -9.86 9.05 0.60
CA LYS A 158 -9.83 10.40 1.19
C LYS A 158 -10.00 10.38 2.71
N ILE A 159 -10.91 9.55 3.21
CA ILE A 159 -11.18 9.42 4.66
C ILE A 159 -9.92 8.89 5.38
N VAL A 160 -9.30 7.83 4.86
CA VAL A 160 -8.07 7.27 5.46
C VAL A 160 -6.93 8.29 5.43
N ALA A 161 -6.79 9.03 4.33
CA ALA A 161 -5.77 10.07 4.20
C ALA A 161 -5.99 11.24 5.18
N SER A 162 -7.24 11.62 5.47
CA SER A 162 -7.52 12.67 6.46
C SER A 162 -7.21 12.23 7.88
N TYR A 163 -7.53 10.98 8.26
CA TYR A 163 -7.20 10.47 9.59
C TYR A 163 -5.70 10.47 9.86
N SER A 164 -4.90 10.10 8.85
CA SER A 164 -3.44 10.09 8.96
C SER A 164 -2.84 11.49 9.18
N LYS A 165 -3.53 12.55 8.76
CA LYS A 165 -3.10 13.95 8.95
C LYS A 165 -3.47 14.53 10.32
N LEU A 166 -4.49 13.98 10.99
CA LEU A 166 -4.98 14.50 12.26
C LEU A 166 -4.12 14.11 13.46
N ILE A 167 -3.28 13.09 13.32
CA ILE A 167 -2.41 12.61 14.40
C ILE A 167 -0.98 13.06 14.07
N PRO A 168 -0.53 14.26 14.50
CA PRO A 168 0.86 14.65 14.36
C PRO A 168 1.72 13.65 15.13
N GLN A 169 2.63 13.00 14.42
CA GLN A 169 3.60 12.12 15.06
C GLN A 169 4.71 13.01 15.62
N ILE A 170 4.81 13.08 16.94
CA ILE A 170 5.82 13.87 17.63
C ILE A 170 6.94 12.93 18.06
N ALA A 171 8.18 13.37 17.85
CA ALA A 171 9.38 12.70 18.32
C ALA A 171 10.10 13.60 19.32
N THR A 172 10.63 13.02 20.39
CA THR A 172 11.50 13.72 21.33
C THR A 172 12.94 13.52 20.88
N VAL A 173 13.65 14.60 20.58
CA VAL A 173 15.05 14.58 20.15
C VAL A 173 15.92 15.43 21.07
N LYS A 174 17.22 15.15 21.09
CA LYS A 174 18.21 15.97 21.78
C LYS A 174 18.89 16.88 20.76
N ARG A 175 18.68 18.20 20.87
CA ARG A 175 19.33 19.23 20.05
C ARG A 175 19.83 20.38 20.93
N ASN A 176 21.03 20.89 20.66
CA ASN A 176 21.72 21.91 21.46
C ASN A 176 21.77 21.58 22.97
N ALA A 177 22.06 20.32 23.32
CA ALA A 177 22.06 19.79 24.70
C ALA A 177 20.69 19.79 25.42
N THR A 178 19.61 20.15 24.73
CA THR A 178 18.25 20.20 25.29
C THR A 178 17.34 19.15 24.66
N GLU A 179 16.42 18.58 25.45
CA GLU A 179 15.34 17.76 24.92
C GLU A 179 14.27 18.65 24.28
N GLN A 180 13.93 18.37 23.02
CA GLN A 180 12.94 19.12 22.25
C GLN A 180 11.96 18.16 21.59
N GLN A 181 10.67 18.53 21.61
CA GLN A 181 9.64 17.81 20.88
C GLN A 181 9.49 18.42 19.49
N ILE A 182 9.72 17.61 18.46
CA ILE A 182 9.62 18.01 17.06
C ILE A 182 8.66 17.08 16.32
N LEU A 183 8.19 17.51 15.15
CA LEU A 183 7.44 16.62 14.26
C LEU A 183 8.37 15.50 13.78
N SER A 184 7.85 14.28 13.68
CA SER A 184 8.61 13.12 13.17
C SER A 184 9.09 13.36 11.73
N ASN A 185 8.39 14.21 10.98
CA ASN A 185 8.76 14.65 9.64
C ASN A 185 10.02 15.53 9.62
N ASP A 186 10.40 16.13 10.75
CA ASP A 186 11.55 17.03 10.89
C ASP A 186 12.77 16.36 11.51
N VAL A 187 12.67 15.06 11.80
CA VAL A 187 13.77 14.22 12.24
C VAL A 187 14.71 13.99 11.06
N VAL A 188 16.01 14.15 11.28
CA VAL A 188 17.05 14.00 10.25
C VAL A 188 18.05 12.91 10.63
N PRO A 189 18.77 12.33 9.65
CA PRO A 189 19.86 11.39 9.94
C PRO A 189 20.89 12.04 10.88
N GLY A 190 21.21 11.36 11.98
CA GLY A 190 22.11 11.84 13.02
C GLY A 190 21.43 12.47 14.24
N ASP A 191 20.11 12.67 14.24
CA ASP A 191 19.41 13.06 15.47
C ASP A 191 19.51 11.97 16.55
N ILE A 192 19.68 12.40 17.80
CA ILE A 192 19.56 11.51 18.97
C ILE A 192 18.10 11.56 19.42
N VAL A 193 17.37 10.47 19.21
CA VAL A 193 15.96 10.33 19.57
C VAL A 193 15.84 9.70 20.97
N LEU A 194 15.04 10.31 21.83
CA LEU A 194 14.68 9.75 23.13
C LEU A 194 13.33 9.04 23.03
N LEU A 195 13.36 7.71 23.17
CA LEU A 195 12.16 6.89 23.16
C LEU A 195 11.70 6.63 24.59
N ARG A 196 10.42 6.86 24.85
CA ARG A 196 9.74 6.52 26.11
C ARG A 196 8.75 5.40 25.87
N SER A 197 8.37 4.67 26.93
CA SER A 197 7.34 3.63 26.80
C SER A 197 6.04 4.20 26.22
N GLY A 198 5.51 3.54 25.18
CA GLY A 198 4.33 3.99 24.44
C GLY A 198 4.59 5.04 23.36
N ALA A 199 5.81 5.56 23.23
CA ALA A 199 6.16 6.46 22.13
C ALA A 199 6.31 5.69 20.81
N LYS A 200 5.88 6.29 19.71
CA LYS A 200 6.11 5.76 18.36
C LYS A 200 7.53 6.07 17.91
N ILE A 201 8.21 5.11 17.31
CA ILE A 201 9.55 5.30 16.74
C ILE A 201 9.40 6.12 15.44
N PRO A 202 10.12 7.26 15.27
CA PRO A 202 9.96 8.16 14.13
C PRO A 202 10.57 7.67 12.81
N GLY A 203 11.47 6.68 12.88
CA GLY A 203 12.17 6.11 11.73
C GLY A 203 13.16 5.02 12.18
N ASP A 204 13.98 4.53 11.27
CA ASP A 204 15.01 3.53 11.61
C ASP A 204 16.07 4.17 12.52
N CYS A 205 16.35 3.54 13.66
CA CYS A 205 17.25 4.06 14.68
C CYS A 205 18.24 2.98 15.13
N ARG A 206 19.48 3.39 15.41
CA ARG A 206 20.43 2.55 16.14
C ARG A 206 20.37 2.86 17.63
N ILE A 207 20.17 1.82 18.44
CA ILE A 207 20.20 1.92 19.90
C ILE A 207 21.63 2.22 20.36
N ILE A 208 21.81 3.34 21.06
CA ILE A 208 23.10 3.77 21.65
C ILE A 208 23.15 3.49 23.16
N SER A 209 22.00 3.55 23.83
CA SER A 209 21.81 3.27 25.26
C SER A 209 20.35 2.85 25.47
N SER A 210 20.12 1.94 26.40
CA SER A 210 18.79 1.45 26.74
C SER A 210 18.72 1.09 28.21
N ASP A 211 17.69 1.55 28.90
CA ASP A 211 17.35 1.11 30.25
C ASP A 211 15.93 0.53 30.23
N GLY A 212 15.80 -0.76 30.56
CA GLY A 212 14.52 -1.45 30.61
C GLY A 212 13.72 -1.52 29.29
N LEU A 213 14.36 -1.28 28.13
CA LEU A 213 13.74 -1.49 26.83
C LEU A 213 13.54 -3.00 26.62
N LYS A 214 12.29 -3.46 26.70
CA LYS A 214 11.88 -4.86 26.53
C LYS A 214 11.26 -5.10 25.17
#